data_AF-A0A5K1JJC0-F1
#
_entry.id   AF-A0A5K1JJC0-F1
#
_cell.length_a   1.000
_cell.length_b   1.000
_cell.length_c   1.000
_cell.angle_alpha   90.00
_cell.angle_beta   90.00
_cell.angle_gamma   90.00
#
_symmetry.space_group_name_H-M   'P 1'
#
loop_
_entity.id
_entity.type
_entity.pdbx_description
1 polymer ?
#
loop_
_entity_poly.entity_id
_entity_poly.type
_entity_poly.pdbx_seq_one_letter_code
_entity_poly.pdbx_strand_id
1 'polypeptide(L)'
;MEHLQRIIQESVDGKEVVLAHVIASPAPDIYDRIGVPHGQSIGILTLSPEETSIIAADIAAKAAPVSIGFLDRFTGAVVVLGDVQSVETSMQEVVRVLHDGLGFRAHEVTRS
;
A
#
# COMPACT_ATOMS: atom_id res chain seq x y z
N MET A 1 26.31 -12.63 -38.18
CA MET A 1 24.99 -12.36 -37.58
C MET A 1 25.05 -12.87 -36.17
N GLU A 2 24.96 -12.00 -35.17
CA GLU A 2 24.86 -12.44 -33.78
C GLU A 2 23.57 -13.26 -33.60
N HIS A 3 23.72 -14.45 -33.05
CA HIS A 3 22.62 -15.37 -32.85
C HIS A 3 21.94 -15.03 -31.53
N LEU A 4 20.73 -14.47 -31.57
CA LEU A 4 19.95 -14.17 -30.37
C LEU A 4 19.66 -15.48 -29.61
N GLN A 5 20.04 -15.53 -28.33
CA GLN A 5 19.79 -16.67 -27.46
C GLN A 5 18.34 -16.64 -26.96
N ARG A 6 17.58 -17.71 -27.20
CA ARG A 6 16.22 -17.87 -26.68
C ARG A 6 16.25 -18.50 -25.30
N ILE A 7 15.55 -17.90 -24.35
CA ILE A 7 15.40 -18.39 -22.96
C ILE A 7 13.89 -18.51 -22.67
N ILE A 8 13.50 -19.55 -21.93
CA ILE A 8 12.16 -19.68 -21.35
C ILE A 8 12.27 -19.18 -19.91
N GLN A 9 11.40 -18.25 -19.53
CA GLN A 9 11.34 -17.70 -18.19
C GLN A 9 9.91 -17.85 -17.67
N GLU A 10 9.79 -18.55 -16.55
CA GLU A 10 8.57 -18.56 -15.75
C GLU A 10 8.67 -17.42 -14.74
N SER A 11 7.70 -16.50 -14.78
CA SER A 11 7.61 -15.38 -13.86
C SER A 11 6.58 -15.69 -12.79
N VAL A 12 6.93 -15.40 -11.54
CA VAL A 12 6.03 -15.49 -10.39
C VAL A 12 6.16 -14.22 -9.57
N ASP A 13 5.08 -13.84 -8.91
CA ASP A 13 5.08 -12.63 -8.11
C ASP A 13 5.84 -12.83 -6.80
N GLY A 14 6.62 -11.81 -6.44
CA GLY A 14 7.27 -11.74 -5.14
C GLY A 14 6.26 -11.40 -4.05
N LYS A 15 6.61 -11.66 -2.79
CA LYS A 15 5.88 -11.16 -1.63
C LYS A 15 6.57 -9.90 -1.10
N GLU A 16 6.04 -8.74 -1.45
CA GLU A 16 6.67 -7.46 -1.17
C GLU A 16 5.67 -6.34 -0.88
N VAL A 17 5.95 -5.58 0.18
CA VAL A 17 5.41 -4.24 0.40
C VAL A 17 6.35 -3.26 -0.28
N VAL A 18 5.97 -2.87 -1.49
CA VAL A 18 6.79 -2.02 -2.38
C VAL A 18 6.80 -0.59 -1.89
N LEU A 19 5.65 -0.08 -1.44
CA LEU A 19 5.49 1.26 -0.88
C LEU A 19 4.58 1.22 0.33
N ALA A 20 4.96 1.95 1.37
CA ALA A 20 4.12 2.33 2.48
C ALA A 20 4.40 3.80 2.81
N HIS A 21 3.50 4.70 2.41
CA HIS A 21 3.72 6.15 2.53
C HIS A 21 2.54 6.86 3.16
N VAL A 22 2.82 7.82 4.05
CA VAL A 22 1.83 8.69 4.69
C VAL A 22 1.97 10.12 4.18
N ILE A 23 0.90 10.67 3.64
CA ILE A 23 0.77 12.09 3.32
C ILE A 23 -0.03 12.75 4.45
N ALA A 24 0.64 13.49 5.32
CA ALA A 24 0.02 14.05 6.52
C ALA A 24 -0.96 15.18 6.18
N SER A 25 -0.60 16.03 5.22
CA SER A 25 -1.43 17.15 4.75
C SER A 25 -1.37 17.26 3.22
N PRO A 26 -2.16 16.43 2.50
CA PRO A 26 -2.25 16.51 1.06
C PRO A 26 -2.67 17.90 0.57
N ALA A 27 -2.09 18.34 -0.55
CA ALA A 27 -2.54 19.56 -1.21
C ALA A 27 -4.02 19.40 -1.67
N PRO A 28 -4.83 20.48 -1.66
CA PRO A 28 -6.26 20.41 -1.99
C PRO A 28 -6.57 19.69 -3.31
N ASP A 29 -5.73 19.89 -4.34
CA ASP A 29 -5.89 19.28 -5.66
C ASP A 29 -5.65 17.76 -5.67
N ILE A 30 -4.88 17.23 -4.71
CA ILE A 30 -4.64 15.79 -4.59
C ILE A 30 -5.93 15.08 -4.20
N TYR A 31 -6.69 15.60 -3.22
CA TYR A 31 -7.95 14.99 -2.79
C TYR A 31 -8.93 14.84 -3.96
N ASP A 32 -9.08 15.90 -4.77
CA ASP A 32 -10.00 15.92 -5.90
C ASP A 32 -9.59 14.91 -6.98
N ARG A 33 -8.28 14.78 -7.25
CA ARG A 33 -7.78 13.88 -8.30
C ARG A 33 -7.88 12.41 -7.96
N ILE A 34 -7.72 12.06 -6.68
CA ILE A 34 -7.84 10.67 -6.23
C ILE A 34 -9.26 10.32 -5.76
N GLY A 35 -10.15 11.32 -5.69
CA GLY A 35 -11.57 11.12 -5.38
C GLY A 35 -11.85 10.80 -3.92
N VAL A 36 -11.12 11.42 -2.98
CA VAL A 36 -11.32 11.21 -1.53
C VAL A 36 -11.72 12.50 -0.81
N PRO A 37 -12.35 12.42 0.39
CA PRO A 37 -12.72 13.60 1.17
C PRO A 37 -11.51 14.47 1.55
N HIS A 38 -11.73 15.78 1.55
CA HIS A 38 -10.74 16.77 1.97
C HIS A 38 -10.51 16.72 3.49
N GLY A 39 -9.29 17.12 3.91
CA GLY A 39 -8.95 17.35 5.31
C GLY A 39 -8.49 16.11 6.08
N GLN A 40 -8.35 14.96 5.42
CA GLN A 40 -7.81 13.74 6.02
C GLN A 40 -6.38 13.49 5.55
N SER A 41 -5.56 12.88 6.40
CA SER A 41 -4.29 12.31 5.97
C SER A 41 -4.52 11.07 5.13
N ILE A 42 -3.54 10.74 4.28
CA ILE A 42 -3.63 9.65 3.30
C ILE A 42 -2.50 8.67 3.55
N GLY A 43 -2.83 7.38 3.67
CA GLY A 43 -1.88 6.27 3.60
C GLY A 43 -1.95 5.63 2.21
N ILE A 44 -0.81 5.39 1.57
CA ILE A 44 -0.71 4.76 0.25
C ILE A 44 0.15 3.51 0.37
N LEU A 45 -0.42 2.36 -0.01
CA LEU A 45 0.28 1.08 -0.12
C LEU A 45 0.38 0.64 -1.57
N THR A 46 1.49 -0.01 -1.90
CA THR A 46 1.64 -0.79 -3.14
C THR A 46 2.20 -2.15 -2.77
N LEU A 47 1.50 -3.21 -3.15
CA LEU A 47 1.74 -4.57 -2.70
C LEU A 47 1.86 -5.54 -3.87
N SER A 48 2.75 -6.50 -3.75
CA SER A 48 2.84 -7.66 -4.63
C SER A 48 2.83 -8.93 -3.77
N PRO A 49 2.00 -9.94 -4.08
CA PRO A 49 0.99 -9.97 -5.14
C PRO A 49 -0.21 -9.06 -4.85
N GLU A 50 -0.94 -8.67 -5.89
CA GLU A 50 -1.95 -7.60 -5.85
C GLU A 50 -3.15 -7.91 -4.97
N GLU A 51 -3.55 -9.18 -4.82
CA GLU A 51 -4.65 -9.61 -3.96
C GLU A 51 -4.38 -9.35 -2.47
N THR A 52 -3.11 -9.15 -2.09
CA THR A 52 -2.72 -8.74 -0.74
C THR A 52 -3.33 -7.40 -0.34
N SER A 53 -3.74 -6.56 -1.29
CA SER A 53 -4.50 -5.32 -1.05
C SER A 53 -5.74 -5.53 -0.17
N ILE A 54 -6.44 -6.66 -0.32
CA ILE A 54 -7.63 -6.99 0.48
C ILE A 54 -7.23 -7.24 1.94
N ILE A 55 -6.14 -7.97 2.15
CA ILE A 55 -5.61 -8.32 3.47
C ILE A 55 -5.09 -7.05 4.16
N ALA A 56 -4.35 -6.22 3.45
CA ALA A 56 -3.80 -4.97 3.97
C ALA A 56 -4.91 -4.00 4.39
N ALA A 57 -5.97 -3.86 3.60
CA ALA A 57 -7.10 -3.01 3.95
C ALA A 57 -7.82 -3.50 5.23
N ASP A 58 -8.02 -4.81 5.38
CA ASP A 58 -8.63 -5.40 6.58
C ASP A 58 -7.76 -5.18 7.83
N ILE A 59 -6.43 -5.36 7.72
CA ILE A 59 -5.50 -5.07 8.82
C ILE A 59 -5.54 -3.58 9.17
N ALA A 60 -5.45 -2.68 8.18
CA ALA A 60 -5.44 -1.24 8.40
C ALA A 60 -6.67 -0.76 9.17
N ALA A 61 -7.87 -1.22 8.78
CA ALA A 61 -9.13 -0.85 9.40
C ALA A 61 -9.31 -1.41 10.83
N LYS A 62 -8.60 -2.50 11.17
CA LYS A 62 -8.59 -3.09 12.53
C LYS A 62 -7.53 -2.47 13.43
N ALA A 63 -6.47 -1.89 12.86
CA ALA A 63 -5.35 -1.35 13.61
C ALA A 63 -5.64 0.02 14.24
N ALA A 64 -6.37 0.89 13.54
CA ALA A 64 -6.67 2.25 13.99
C ALA A 64 -7.97 2.75 13.34
N PRO A 65 -8.57 3.87 13.81
CA PRO A 65 -9.81 4.41 13.25
C PRO A 65 -9.56 5.10 11.90
N VAL A 66 -9.40 4.29 10.86
CA VAL A 66 -9.20 4.71 9.47
C VAL A 66 -10.35 4.22 8.57
N SER A 67 -10.57 4.89 7.45
CA SER A 67 -11.45 4.43 6.39
C SER A 67 -10.66 4.02 5.15
N ILE A 68 -11.22 3.09 4.36
CA ILE A 68 -10.63 2.68 3.09
C ILE A 68 -11.17 3.62 2.00
N GLY A 69 -10.31 4.48 1.48
CA GLY A 69 -10.64 5.37 0.36
C GLY A 69 -10.65 4.62 -0.97
N PHE A 70 -9.69 3.73 -1.17
CA PHE A 70 -9.54 2.94 -2.39
C PHE A 70 -8.86 1.60 -2.10
N LEU A 71 -9.29 0.56 -2.82
CA LEU A 71 -8.74 -0.78 -2.73
C LEU A 71 -8.77 -1.40 -4.13
N ASP A 72 -7.60 -1.71 -4.68
CA ASP A 72 -7.45 -2.28 -6.01
C ASP A 72 -6.61 -3.56 -5.99
N ARG A 73 -7.30 -4.69 -6.17
CA ARG A 73 -6.71 -6.03 -6.26
C ARG A 73 -6.11 -6.37 -7.62
N PHE A 74 -6.12 -5.46 -8.58
CA PHE A 74 -5.50 -5.62 -9.89
C PHE A 74 -4.16 -4.89 -9.99
N THR A 75 -3.95 -3.88 -9.15
CA THR A 75 -2.69 -3.11 -9.10
C THR A 75 -1.97 -3.24 -7.76
N GLY A 76 -2.62 -3.84 -6.75
CA GLY A 76 -2.08 -3.96 -5.40
C GLY A 76 -2.08 -2.65 -4.62
N ALA A 77 -2.80 -1.63 -5.10
CA ALA A 77 -2.88 -0.32 -4.49
C ALA A 77 -3.97 -0.27 -3.40
N VAL A 78 -3.64 0.33 -2.25
CA VAL A 78 -4.61 0.63 -1.18
C VAL A 78 -4.41 2.07 -0.73
N VAL A 79 -5.52 2.81 -0.60
CA VAL A 79 -5.56 4.15 -0.02
C VAL A 79 -6.38 4.12 1.26
N VAL A 80 -5.75 4.57 2.34
CA VAL A 80 -6.32 4.64 3.69
C VAL A 80 -6.44 6.11 4.11
N LEU A 81 -7.52 6.48 4.77
CA LEU A 81 -7.81 7.86 5.17
C LEU A 81 -8.07 7.94 6.67
N GLY A 82 -7.63 9.01 7.31
CA GLY A 82 -7.83 9.21 8.75
C GLY A 82 -7.12 10.47 9.25
N ASP A 83 -7.05 10.63 10.57
CA ASP A 83 -6.07 11.54 11.14
C ASP A 83 -4.65 10.97 10.96
N VAL A 84 -3.65 11.85 11.02
CA VAL A 84 -2.24 11.51 10.78
C VAL A 84 -1.79 10.31 11.63
N GLN A 85 -2.14 10.29 12.92
CA GLN A 85 -1.66 9.27 13.86
C GLN A 85 -2.31 7.92 13.58
N SER A 86 -3.61 7.92 13.29
CA SER A 86 -4.33 6.71 12.91
C SER A 86 -3.81 6.12 11.62
N VAL A 87 -3.55 6.96 10.60
CA VAL A 87 -2.96 6.50 9.33
C VAL A 87 -1.57 5.92 9.55
N GLU A 88 -0.67 6.61 10.27
CA GLU A 88 0.68 6.09 10.57
C GLU A 88 0.61 4.75 11.31
N THR A 89 -0.25 4.64 12.33
CA THR A 89 -0.44 3.41 13.12
C THR A 89 -0.92 2.26 12.23
N SER A 90 -1.94 2.51 11.41
CA SER A 90 -2.46 1.48 10.48
C SER A 90 -1.41 1.04 9.47
N MET A 91 -0.62 1.97 8.92
CA MET A 91 0.42 1.66 7.94
C MET A 91 1.55 0.84 8.55
N GLN A 92 2.00 1.19 9.75
CA GLN A 92 3.01 0.43 10.50
C GLN A 92 2.53 -0.99 10.81
N GLU A 93 1.27 -1.14 11.24
CA GLU A 93 0.70 -2.44 11.57
C GLU A 93 0.54 -3.33 10.34
N VAL A 94 0.11 -2.78 9.20
CA VAL A 94 0.08 -3.51 7.92
C VAL A 94 1.47 -4.01 7.55
N VAL A 95 2.47 -3.14 7.54
CA VAL A 95 3.85 -3.52 7.21
C VAL A 95 4.36 -4.61 8.14
N ARG A 96 4.14 -4.45 9.45
CA ARG A 96 4.55 -5.43 10.48
C ARG A 96 3.89 -6.78 10.27
N VAL A 97 2.57 -6.83 10.08
CA VAL A 97 1.84 -8.10 9.91
C VAL A 97 2.24 -8.80 8.61
N LEU A 98 2.38 -8.07 7.51
CA LEU A 98 2.80 -8.66 6.23
C LEU A 98 4.26 -9.16 6.31
N HIS A 99 5.16 -8.39 6.91
CA HIS A 99 6.57 -8.76 7.06
C HIS A 99 6.74 -9.94 8.04
N ASP A 100 6.31 -9.78 9.29
CA ASP A 100 6.55 -10.75 10.36
C ASP A 100 5.63 -11.96 10.27
N GLY A 101 4.38 -11.76 9.83
CA GLY A 101 3.35 -12.80 9.79
C GLY A 101 3.31 -13.59 8.48
N LEU A 102 3.49 -12.92 7.34
CA LEU A 102 3.40 -13.54 6.01
C LEU A 102 4.74 -13.63 5.28
N GLY A 103 5.82 -13.11 5.85
CA GLY A 103 7.17 -13.18 5.27
C GLY A 103 7.31 -12.33 4.01
N PHE A 104 6.66 -11.17 3.96
CA PHE A 104 6.87 -10.18 2.91
C PHE A 104 8.20 -9.46 3.13
N ARG A 105 8.91 -9.13 2.05
CA ARG A 105 9.90 -8.04 2.12
C ARG A 105 9.14 -6.73 2.28
N ALA A 106 9.62 -5.82 3.12
CA ALA A 106 8.93 -4.56 3.32
C ALA A 106 9.90 -3.39 3.46
N HIS A 107 9.52 -2.27 2.86
CA HIS A 107 10.18 -1.00 3.04
C HIS A 107 9.64 -0.30 4.30
N GLU A 108 10.44 0.57 4.89
CA GLU A 108 9.99 1.39 6.03
C GLU A 108 8.82 2.29 5.64
N VAL A 109 7.94 2.56 6.62
CA VAL A 109 6.88 3.54 6.42
C VAL A 109 7.49 4.93 6.30
N THR A 110 7.24 5.59 5.17
CA THR A 110 7.74 6.94 4.87
C THR A 110 6.64 7.99 5.03
N ARG A 111 7.01 9.26 5.09
CA ARG A 111 6.08 10.37 5.38
C ARG A 111 6.41 11.64 4.62
N SER A 112 5.38 12.39 4.20
CA SER A 112 5.45 13.75 3.63
C SER A 112 4.43 14.70 4.27
#